data_AF-A0AAF0PDZ5-F1
#
_entry.id   AF-A0AAF0PDZ5-F1
#
_cell.length_a   1.000
_cell.length_b   1.000
_cell.length_c   1.000
_cell.angle_alpha   90.00
_cell.angle_beta   90.00
_cell.angle_gamma   90.00
#
_symmetry.space_group_name_H-M   'P 1'
#
loop_
_entity.id
_entity.type
_entity.pdbx_description
1 polymer ?
#
loop_
_entity_poly.entity_id
_entity_poly.type
_entity_poly.pdbx_seq_one_letter_code
_entity_poly.pdbx_strand_id
1 'polypeptide(L)'
;METDPEFLLETSEFTDVLNDIGAIVSRDFSEDEVQMVFLNEGYFQLLGYERVGTDLRSEYAVPSGYVDYITSGKGNTIRDTKTVVYEFKGPERTLENHLDQLNGYIDDTGAKFGVLTNGLQLQLYQNDPTGPKKILDFELEAATETEASAIVLFLGYWSIQEQNIKPVAEKTAKEVVDSIPEDLHIDFSEAGVELFAEHLARYLKREFEKEPRS
;
A
#
# COMPACT_ATOMS: atom_id res chain seq x y z
N MET A 1 31.47 -1.17 -9.05
CA MET A 1 30.36 -2.13 -9.09
C MET A 1 29.92 -2.28 -7.66
N GLU A 2 29.01 -1.42 -7.24
CA GLU A 2 28.31 -1.50 -5.96
C GLU A 2 26.84 -1.21 -6.28
N THR A 3 26.12 -2.30 -6.49
CA THR A 3 24.66 -2.47 -6.36
C THR A 3 24.58 -3.42 -5.15
N ASP A 4 23.87 -3.21 -4.05
CA ASP A 4 22.62 -2.50 -3.74
C ASP A 4 22.48 -2.53 -2.17
N PRO A 5 21.47 -1.93 -1.50
CA PRO A 5 20.05 -2.18 -1.77
C PRO A 5 19.28 -0.91 -2.10
N GLU A 6 18.42 -1.05 -3.11
CA GLU A 6 17.23 -0.24 -3.31
C GLU A 6 16.63 0.09 -1.95
N PHE A 7 16.58 1.38 -1.62
CA PHE A 7 15.71 1.84 -0.54
C PHE A 7 14.31 1.29 -0.83
N LEU A 8 13.56 1.04 0.24
CA LEU A 8 12.17 0.64 0.18
C LEU A 8 11.40 1.83 0.76
N LEU A 9 10.10 1.96 0.48
CA LEU A 9 9.21 2.47 1.54
C LEU A 9 9.67 1.80 2.82
N GLU A 10 10.04 2.55 3.88
CA GLU A 10 10.71 1.95 5.03
C GLU A 10 9.88 0.74 5.42
N THR A 11 10.40 -0.46 5.13
CA THR A 11 9.53 -1.64 5.13
C THR A 11 9.04 -1.87 6.56
N SER A 12 9.83 -1.39 7.52
CA SER A 12 9.44 -1.10 8.90
C SER A 12 8.17 -0.25 9.02
N GLU A 13 8.04 0.90 8.37
CA GLU A 13 6.82 1.74 8.43
C GLU A 13 5.58 0.98 7.91
N PHE A 14 5.67 0.29 6.78
CA PHE A 14 4.53 -0.52 6.32
C PHE A 14 4.27 -1.72 7.23
N THR A 15 5.33 -2.31 7.80
CA THR A 15 5.22 -3.38 8.79
C THR A 15 4.51 -2.88 10.05
N ASP A 16 4.83 -1.67 10.51
CA ASP A 16 4.20 -1.02 11.65
C ASP A 16 2.71 -0.79 11.36
N VAL A 17 2.36 -0.29 10.17
CA VAL A 17 0.94 -0.15 9.76
C VAL A 17 0.21 -1.50 9.74
N LEU A 18 0.81 -2.56 9.22
CA LEU A 18 0.20 -3.90 9.25
C LEU A 18 -0.02 -4.38 10.70
N ASN A 19 0.98 -4.21 11.56
CA ASN A 19 0.90 -4.58 12.97
C ASN A 19 -0.13 -3.74 13.74
N ASP A 20 -0.18 -2.44 13.51
CA ASP A 20 -1.13 -1.51 14.12
C ASP A 20 -2.58 -1.87 13.74
N ILE A 21 -2.83 -2.17 12.46
CA ILE A 21 -4.13 -2.67 12.01
C ILE A 21 -4.51 -3.94 12.80
N GLY A 22 -3.61 -4.92 12.88
CA GLY A 22 -3.84 -6.16 13.62
C GLY A 22 -4.08 -5.95 15.12
N ALA A 23 -3.43 -4.95 15.72
CA ALA A 23 -3.59 -4.60 17.13
C ALA A 23 -4.88 -3.80 17.42
N ILE A 24 -5.32 -2.97 16.47
CA ILE A 24 -6.54 -2.14 16.60
C ILE A 24 -7.80 -2.98 16.39
N VAL A 25 -7.79 -3.91 15.43
CA VAL A 25 -8.96 -4.72 15.10
C VAL A 25 -9.32 -5.64 16.26
N SER A 26 -10.46 -5.33 16.90
CA SER A 26 -11.02 -6.18 17.95
C SER A 26 -11.99 -7.21 17.35
N ARG A 27 -12.11 -8.37 18.00
CA ARG A 27 -12.96 -9.49 17.55
C ARG A 27 -14.45 -9.17 17.45
N ASP A 28 -14.90 -8.10 18.09
CA ASP A 28 -16.28 -7.62 18.06
C ASP A 28 -16.55 -6.59 16.95
N PHE A 29 -15.52 -6.20 16.18
CA PHE A 29 -15.69 -5.30 15.05
C PHE A 29 -16.55 -5.93 13.95
N SER A 30 -17.38 -5.10 13.35
CA SER A 30 -18.06 -5.38 12.08
C SER A 30 -17.09 -5.37 10.90
N GLU A 31 -17.53 -5.91 9.77
CA GLU A 31 -16.77 -5.88 8.51
C GLU A 31 -16.44 -4.43 8.09
N ASP A 32 -17.42 -3.52 8.20
CA ASP A 32 -17.24 -2.10 7.90
C ASP A 32 -16.20 -1.44 8.83
N GLU A 33 -16.17 -1.80 10.12
CA GLU A 33 -15.16 -1.29 11.05
C GLU A 33 -13.76 -1.77 10.69
N VAL A 34 -13.59 -3.04 10.25
CA VAL A 34 -12.30 -3.53 9.74
C VAL A 34 -11.87 -2.74 8.50
N GLN A 35 -12.77 -2.50 7.55
CA GLN A 35 -12.48 -1.68 6.37
C GLN A 35 -12.03 -0.27 6.75
N MET A 36 -12.69 0.35 7.72
CA MET A 36 -12.35 1.69 8.21
C MET A 36 -10.96 1.75 8.85
N VAL A 37 -10.53 0.70 9.56
CA VAL A 37 -9.16 0.65 10.11
C VAL A 37 -8.14 0.69 8.97
N PHE A 38 -8.29 -0.11 7.92
CA PHE A 38 -7.36 -0.08 6.77
C PHE A 38 -7.31 1.28 6.06
N LEU A 39 -8.46 1.96 5.94
CA LEU A 39 -8.51 3.31 5.36
C LEU A 39 -7.81 4.36 6.24
N ASN A 40 -7.95 4.26 7.56
CA ASN A 40 -7.46 5.27 8.50
C ASN A 40 -5.98 5.08 8.86
N GLU A 41 -5.48 3.84 8.91
CA GLU A 41 -4.08 3.52 9.25
C GLU A 41 -3.12 3.68 8.05
N GLY A 42 -3.61 4.20 6.91
CA GLY A 42 -2.74 4.57 5.79
C GLY A 42 -2.30 3.41 4.88
N TYR A 43 -2.90 2.20 5.02
CA TYR A 43 -2.56 1.02 4.20
C TYR A 43 -2.56 1.33 2.70
N PHE A 44 -3.64 1.91 2.18
CA PHE A 44 -3.76 2.23 0.76
C PHE A 44 -2.86 3.39 0.34
N GLN A 45 -2.68 4.37 1.22
CA GLN A 45 -1.82 5.52 0.97
C GLN A 45 -0.36 5.11 0.81
N LEU A 46 0.17 4.26 1.70
CA LEU A 46 1.55 3.76 1.62
C LEU A 46 1.75 2.89 0.37
N LEU A 47 0.72 2.21 -0.11
CA LEU A 47 0.76 1.53 -1.41
C LEU A 47 0.69 2.49 -2.61
N GLY A 48 0.50 3.79 -2.40
CA GLY A 48 0.46 4.83 -3.42
C GLY A 48 -0.94 5.12 -3.99
N TYR A 49 -2.00 4.65 -3.33
CA TYR A 49 -3.39 4.86 -3.72
C TYR A 49 -4.05 5.95 -2.86
N GLU A 50 -3.88 7.20 -3.26
CA GLU A 50 -4.35 8.38 -2.48
C GLU A 50 -5.66 8.98 -2.99
N ARG A 51 -6.12 8.63 -4.20
CA ARG A 51 -7.27 9.30 -4.84
C ARG A 51 -8.48 8.38 -4.87
N VAL A 52 -9.26 8.45 -3.79
CA VAL A 52 -10.59 7.85 -3.70
C VAL A 52 -11.44 8.24 -4.92
N GLY A 53 -12.07 7.26 -5.54
CA GLY A 53 -12.85 7.40 -6.78
C GLY A 53 -12.02 7.31 -8.08
N THR A 54 -10.69 7.35 -7.97
CA THR A 54 -9.79 7.29 -9.14
C THR A 54 -8.98 6.02 -9.18
N ASP A 55 -8.06 5.84 -8.23
CA ASP A 55 -7.12 4.72 -8.15
C ASP A 55 -7.45 3.75 -7.01
N LEU A 56 -8.29 4.17 -6.07
CA LEU A 56 -9.01 3.35 -5.10
C LEU A 56 -10.52 3.59 -5.25
N ARG A 57 -11.34 2.55 -5.37
CA ARG A 57 -12.80 2.65 -5.42
C ARG A 57 -13.43 1.65 -4.46
N SER A 58 -14.42 2.09 -3.71
CA SER A 58 -15.22 1.23 -2.83
C SER A 58 -16.50 0.74 -3.52
N GLU A 59 -17.09 -0.34 -3.00
CA GLU A 59 -18.39 -0.89 -3.44
C GLU A 59 -18.50 -1.00 -4.97
N TYR A 60 -17.47 -1.56 -5.60
CA TYR A 60 -17.40 -1.62 -7.05
C TYR A 60 -18.33 -2.72 -7.58
N ALA A 61 -19.38 -2.32 -8.29
CA ALA A 61 -20.37 -3.23 -8.83
C ALA A 61 -19.80 -4.12 -9.95
N VAL A 62 -19.97 -5.43 -9.80
CA VAL A 62 -19.58 -6.49 -10.73
C VAL A 62 -20.72 -7.51 -10.88
N PRO A 63 -20.72 -8.34 -11.94
CA PRO A 63 -21.74 -9.37 -12.13
C PRO A 63 -22.00 -10.27 -10.91
N SER A 64 -20.94 -10.63 -10.18
CA SER A 64 -21.00 -11.48 -8.98
C SER A 64 -21.32 -10.72 -7.68
N GLY A 65 -21.49 -9.40 -7.69
CA GLY A 65 -21.85 -8.61 -6.51
C GLY A 65 -21.18 -7.25 -6.43
N TYR A 66 -20.72 -6.88 -5.25
CA TYR A 66 -19.99 -5.64 -4.99
C TYR A 66 -18.65 -6.02 -4.37
N VAL A 67 -17.57 -5.53 -4.96
CA VAL A 67 -16.23 -5.64 -4.38
C VAL A 67 -16.07 -4.55 -3.34
N ASP A 68 -15.58 -4.88 -2.14
CA ASP A 68 -15.39 -3.89 -1.07
C ASP A 68 -14.48 -2.77 -1.52
N TYR A 69 -13.28 -3.13 -2.04
CA TYR A 69 -12.40 -2.17 -2.71
C TYR A 69 -11.75 -2.75 -3.96
N ILE A 70 -11.52 -1.89 -4.93
CA ILE A 70 -10.67 -2.16 -6.09
C ILE A 70 -9.64 -1.06 -6.22
N THR A 71 -8.38 -1.44 -6.39
CA THR A 71 -7.32 -0.51 -6.78
C THR A 71 -6.88 -0.77 -8.20
N SER A 72 -6.54 0.30 -8.93
CA SER A 72 -6.07 0.20 -10.31
C SER A 72 -4.90 1.15 -10.57
N GLY A 73 -3.81 0.59 -11.09
CA GLY A 73 -2.73 1.38 -11.64
C GLY A 73 -3.12 2.20 -12.88
N LYS A 74 -2.43 3.33 -13.14
CA LYS A 74 -2.71 4.24 -14.28
C LYS A 74 -1.57 4.36 -15.30
N GLY A 75 -0.56 3.50 -15.23
CA GLY A 75 0.67 3.68 -16.01
C GLY A 75 0.97 2.58 -17.01
N ASN A 76 2.13 2.71 -17.65
CA ASN A 76 2.62 1.80 -18.70
C ASN A 76 3.67 0.80 -18.18
N THR A 77 3.95 0.75 -16.88
CA THR A 77 4.85 -0.27 -16.30
C THR A 77 4.08 -1.51 -15.85
N ILE A 78 4.80 -2.62 -15.65
CA ILE A 78 4.23 -3.89 -15.15
C ILE A 78 3.63 -3.74 -13.74
N ARG A 79 4.06 -2.74 -12.96
CA ARG A 79 3.49 -2.43 -11.64
C ARG A 79 2.31 -1.47 -11.74
N ASP A 80 2.42 -0.44 -12.59
CA ASP A 80 1.36 0.56 -12.80
C ASP A 80 0.11 0.03 -13.54
N THR A 81 0.05 -1.26 -13.87
CA THR A 81 -1.07 -1.90 -14.59
C THR A 81 -1.82 -2.92 -13.74
N LYS A 82 -1.47 -3.04 -12.46
CA LYS A 82 -2.05 -4.05 -11.58
C LYS A 82 -3.40 -3.57 -11.04
N THR A 83 -4.44 -4.28 -11.43
CA THR A 83 -5.74 -4.22 -10.75
C THR A 83 -5.74 -5.21 -9.60
N VAL A 84 -6.15 -4.75 -8.41
CA VAL A 84 -6.26 -5.55 -7.20
C VAL A 84 -7.69 -5.41 -6.68
N VAL A 85 -8.33 -6.52 -6.36
CA VAL A 85 -9.61 -6.53 -5.62
C VAL A 85 -9.35 -6.89 -4.16
N TYR A 86 -10.08 -6.25 -3.25
CA TYR A 86 -10.00 -6.47 -1.82
C TYR A 86 -11.38 -6.91 -1.34
N GLU A 87 -11.38 -8.00 -0.59
CA GLU A 87 -12.57 -8.55 0.06
C GLU A 87 -12.30 -8.60 1.57
N PHE A 88 -13.14 -7.91 2.33
CA PHE A 88 -13.06 -7.81 3.78
C PHE A 88 -14.08 -8.74 4.42
N LYS A 89 -13.76 -9.19 5.63
CA LYS A 89 -14.65 -9.98 6.48
C LYS A 89 -14.58 -9.49 7.92
N GLY A 90 -15.60 -9.83 8.71
CA GLY A 90 -15.53 -9.66 10.15
C GLY A 90 -14.43 -10.54 10.79
N PRO A 91 -13.81 -10.12 11.91
CA PRO A 91 -12.61 -10.78 12.49
C PRO A 91 -12.76 -12.27 12.82
N GLU A 92 -13.95 -12.70 13.23
CA GLU A 92 -14.23 -14.11 13.57
C GLU A 92 -14.58 -14.98 12.35
N ARG A 93 -14.51 -14.44 11.12
CA ARG A 93 -14.78 -15.17 9.89
C ARG A 93 -13.53 -15.92 9.42
N THR A 94 -13.73 -17.17 9.02
CA THR A 94 -12.73 -17.98 8.32
C THR A 94 -12.63 -17.54 6.86
N LEU A 95 -11.46 -17.04 6.45
CA LEU A 95 -11.23 -16.46 5.12
C LEU A 95 -11.45 -17.49 4.00
N GLU A 96 -11.02 -18.74 4.16
CA GLU A 96 -11.10 -19.76 3.12
C GLU A 96 -12.53 -20.00 2.61
N ASN A 97 -13.55 -19.78 3.44
CA ASN A 97 -14.95 -19.93 3.07
C ASN A 97 -15.43 -18.85 2.06
N HIS A 98 -14.64 -17.80 1.87
CA HIS A 98 -14.93 -16.67 1.00
C HIS A 98 -14.03 -16.62 -0.24
N LEU A 99 -13.21 -17.66 -0.47
CA LEU A 99 -12.34 -17.72 -1.64
C LEU A 99 -13.13 -17.74 -2.95
N ASP A 100 -14.23 -18.50 -3.03
CA ASP A 100 -15.06 -18.54 -4.24
C ASP A 100 -15.67 -17.17 -4.58
N GLN A 101 -16.00 -16.37 -3.55
CA GLN A 101 -16.49 -15.00 -3.71
C GLN A 101 -15.38 -14.09 -4.27
N LEU A 102 -14.19 -14.12 -3.67
CA LEU A 102 -13.03 -13.38 -4.18
C LEU A 102 -12.70 -13.78 -5.63
N ASN A 103 -12.76 -15.07 -5.95
CA ASN A 103 -12.49 -15.58 -7.30
C ASN A 103 -13.45 -14.99 -8.33
N GLY A 104 -14.75 -14.93 -8.00
CA GLY A 104 -15.75 -14.27 -8.85
C GLY A 104 -15.41 -12.81 -9.14
N TYR A 105 -14.95 -12.08 -8.12
CA TYR A 105 -14.52 -10.69 -8.28
C TYR A 105 -13.27 -10.56 -9.14
N ILE A 106 -12.27 -11.41 -8.93
CA ILE A 106 -11.05 -11.44 -9.74
C ILE A 106 -11.40 -11.68 -11.22
N ASP A 107 -12.27 -12.64 -11.51
CA ASP A 107 -12.69 -12.99 -12.87
C ASP A 107 -13.47 -11.85 -13.53
N ASP A 108 -14.44 -11.27 -12.81
CA ASP A 108 -15.29 -10.20 -13.32
C ASP A 108 -14.50 -8.91 -13.62
N THR A 109 -13.46 -8.61 -12.83
CA THR A 109 -12.65 -7.40 -13.01
C THR A 109 -11.40 -7.62 -13.85
N GLY A 110 -11.03 -8.88 -14.12
CA GLY A 110 -9.72 -9.22 -14.68
C GLY A 110 -8.56 -8.83 -13.76
N ALA A 111 -8.78 -8.85 -12.44
CA ALA A 111 -7.75 -8.43 -11.49
C ALA A 111 -6.56 -9.40 -11.53
N LYS A 112 -5.36 -8.84 -11.35
CA LYS A 112 -4.14 -9.64 -11.27
C LYS A 112 -3.93 -10.20 -9.87
N PHE A 113 -4.45 -9.52 -8.86
CA PHE A 113 -4.36 -9.93 -7.47
C PHE A 113 -5.70 -9.77 -6.77
N GLY A 114 -5.92 -10.61 -5.76
CA GLY A 114 -7.02 -10.49 -4.82
C GLY A 114 -6.50 -10.56 -3.39
N VAL A 115 -7.04 -9.71 -2.53
CA VAL A 115 -6.75 -9.70 -1.09
C VAL A 115 -8.01 -10.14 -0.37
N LEU A 116 -7.85 -11.07 0.57
CA LEU A 116 -8.89 -11.50 1.49
C LEU A 116 -8.40 -11.28 2.91
N THR A 117 -9.12 -10.50 3.70
CA THR A 117 -8.70 -10.18 5.07
C THR A 117 -9.88 -10.04 6.01
N ASN A 118 -9.66 -10.35 7.29
CA ASN A 118 -10.62 -10.10 8.37
C ASN A 118 -10.07 -9.11 9.40
N GLY A 119 -8.97 -8.41 9.07
CA GLY A 119 -8.29 -7.48 9.98
C GLY A 119 -7.38 -8.12 11.02
N LEU A 120 -7.45 -9.44 11.21
CA LEU A 120 -6.49 -10.21 12.00
C LEU A 120 -5.52 -10.97 11.09
N GLN A 121 -6.02 -11.56 10.01
CA GLN A 121 -5.28 -12.32 9.01
C GLN A 121 -5.40 -11.65 7.64
N LEU A 122 -4.34 -11.71 6.85
CA LEU A 122 -4.32 -11.26 5.46
C LEU A 122 -3.85 -12.40 4.53
N GLN A 123 -4.65 -12.67 3.51
CA GLN A 123 -4.33 -13.61 2.43
C GLN A 123 -4.22 -12.87 1.11
N LEU A 124 -3.09 -13.03 0.43
CA LEU A 124 -2.86 -12.48 -0.91
C LEU A 124 -2.91 -13.60 -1.94
N TYR A 125 -3.70 -13.38 -2.97
CA TYR A 125 -3.84 -14.28 -4.11
C TYR A 125 -3.33 -13.61 -5.38
N GLN A 126 -2.55 -14.35 -6.16
CA GLN A 126 -2.19 -13.96 -7.52
C GLN A 126 -3.06 -14.73 -8.50
N ASN A 127 -3.70 -14.01 -9.42
CA ASN A 127 -4.46 -14.61 -10.50
C ASN A 127 -3.51 -15.22 -11.54
N ASP A 128 -3.74 -16.50 -11.83
CA ASP A 128 -3.01 -17.30 -12.80
C ASP A 128 -4.01 -17.92 -13.80
N PRO A 129 -3.56 -18.45 -14.95
CA PRO A 129 -4.46 -19.05 -15.95
C PRO A 129 -5.30 -20.23 -15.46
N THR A 130 -4.94 -20.83 -14.33
CA THR A 130 -5.66 -21.95 -13.70
C THR A 130 -6.55 -21.52 -12.54
N GLY A 131 -6.70 -20.20 -12.34
CA GLY A 131 -7.34 -19.60 -11.19
C GLY A 131 -6.33 -19.06 -10.16
N PRO A 132 -6.82 -18.30 -9.16
CA PRO A 132 -5.98 -17.60 -8.20
C PRO A 132 -5.26 -18.56 -7.25
N LYS A 133 -3.98 -18.25 -6.99
CA LYS A 133 -3.11 -18.99 -6.06
C LYS A 133 -2.73 -18.11 -4.88
N LYS A 134 -2.89 -18.64 -3.67
CA LYS A 134 -2.45 -17.98 -2.44
C LYS A 134 -0.93 -17.88 -2.46
N ILE A 135 -0.40 -16.67 -2.36
CA ILE A 135 1.04 -16.37 -2.35
C ILE A 135 1.51 -15.79 -1.01
N LEU A 136 0.61 -15.21 -0.20
CA LEU A 136 0.87 -14.84 1.19
C LEU A 136 -0.32 -15.23 2.06
N ASP A 137 -0.03 -15.54 3.31
CA ASP A 137 -0.98 -15.90 4.35
C ASP A 137 -0.34 -15.66 5.72
N PHE A 138 -0.73 -14.60 6.41
CA PHE A 138 -0.10 -14.20 7.66
C PHE A 138 -1.04 -13.42 8.58
N GLU A 139 -0.70 -13.37 9.87
CA GLU A 139 -1.37 -12.57 10.88
C GLU A 139 -0.83 -11.14 10.85
N LEU A 140 -1.73 -10.16 10.86
CA LEU A 140 -1.40 -8.74 10.75
C LEU A 140 -0.65 -8.22 11.98
N GLU A 141 -1.04 -8.61 13.20
CA GLU A 141 -0.41 -8.18 14.48
C GLU A 141 1.05 -8.67 14.62
N ALA A 142 1.47 -9.62 13.80
CA ALA A 142 2.82 -10.18 13.79
C ALA A 142 3.45 -10.16 12.39
N ALA A 143 3.04 -9.21 11.55
CA ALA A 143 3.57 -9.03 10.22
C ALA A 143 5.08 -8.77 10.28
N THR A 144 5.81 -9.44 9.40
CA THR A 144 7.25 -9.28 9.23
C THR A 144 7.56 -8.31 8.10
N GLU A 145 8.76 -7.73 8.12
CA GLU A 145 9.26 -6.92 7.00
C GLU A 145 9.28 -7.67 5.67
N THR A 146 9.44 -9.01 5.69
CA THR A 146 9.40 -9.82 4.47
C THR A 146 7.99 -9.88 3.89
N GLU A 147 6.96 -10.01 4.72
CA GLU A 147 5.56 -9.99 4.29
C GLU A 147 5.17 -8.59 3.80
N ALA A 148 5.55 -7.55 4.54
CA ALA A 148 5.37 -6.15 4.15
C ALA A 148 6.01 -5.87 2.79
N SER A 149 7.27 -6.27 2.59
CA SER A 149 7.99 -6.13 1.31
C SER A 149 7.25 -6.81 0.17
N ALA A 150 6.72 -8.01 0.40
CA ALA A 150 5.98 -8.75 -0.60
C ALA A 150 4.66 -8.04 -0.96
N ILE A 151 3.93 -7.51 0.02
CA ILE A 151 2.71 -6.73 -0.23
C ILE A 151 3.04 -5.47 -1.04
N VAL A 152 4.06 -4.70 -0.66
CA VAL A 152 4.51 -3.52 -1.40
C VAL A 152 4.90 -3.87 -2.83
N LEU A 153 5.62 -4.98 -3.03
CA LEU A 153 6.02 -5.50 -4.34
C LEU A 153 4.82 -5.87 -5.23
N PHE A 154 3.84 -6.57 -4.65
CA PHE A 154 2.72 -7.12 -5.42
C PHE A 154 1.62 -6.10 -5.63
N LEU A 155 1.31 -5.27 -4.63
CA LEU A 155 0.15 -4.40 -4.58
C LEU A 155 0.48 -2.91 -4.76
N GLY A 156 1.73 -2.49 -4.64
CA GLY A 156 2.10 -1.08 -4.77
C GLY A 156 1.80 -0.50 -6.16
N TYR A 157 1.20 0.70 -6.17
CA TYR A 157 0.98 1.52 -7.35
C TYR A 157 2.28 2.12 -7.89
N TRP A 158 3.16 2.59 -7.00
CA TRP A 158 4.46 3.15 -7.35
C TRP A 158 5.49 2.05 -7.59
N SER A 159 6.40 2.27 -8.54
CA SER A 159 7.64 1.47 -8.62
C SER A 159 8.47 1.62 -7.35
N ILE A 160 9.35 0.65 -7.05
CA ILE A 160 10.27 0.76 -5.90
C ILE A 160 11.04 2.09 -5.98
N GLN A 161 11.52 2.47 -7.17
CA GLN A 161 12.21 3.74 -7.36
C GLN A 161 11.34 4.96 -7.03
N GLU A 162 10.05 4.96 -7.40
CA GLU A 162 9.13 6.04 -7.06
C GLU A 162 8.76 6.07 -5.58
N GLN A 163 8.58 4.91 -4.94
CA GLN A 163 8.35 4.79 -3.49
C GLN A 163 9.52 5.35 -2.68
N ASN A 164 10.73 5.30 -3.23
CA ASN A 164 11.93 5.82 -2.58
C ASN A 164 12.04 7.33 -2.62
N ILE A 165 11.30 8.03 -3.47
CA ILE A 165 11.45 9.48 -3.63
C ILE A 165 11.06 10.22 -2.36
N LYS A 166 9.97 9.83 -1.71
CA LYS A 166 9.45 10.52 -0.51
C LYS A 166 10.33 10.27 0.73
N PRO A 167 10.68 9.02 1.10
CA PRO A 167 11.61 8.77 2.21
C PRO A 167 12.99 9.38 1.98
N VAL A 168 13.51 9.32 0.75
CA VAL A 168 14.78 9.99 0.41
C VAL A 168 14.65 11.50 0.56
N ALA A 169 13.54 12.10 0.12
CA ALA A 169 13.31 13.54 0.29
C ALA A 169 13.19 13.94 1.76
N GLU A 170 12.48 13.17 2.58
CA GLU A 170 12.32 13.41 4.02
C GLU A 170 13.63 13.25 4.79
N LYS A 171 14.37 12.18 4.49
CA LYS A 171 15.71 11.98 5.06
C LYS A 171 16.66 13.09 4.63
N THR A 172 16.67 13.45 3.36
CA THR A 172 17.49 14.55 2.84
C THR A 172 17.09 15.87 3.51
N ALA A 173 15.79 16.12 3.69
CA ALA A 173 15.29 17.31 4.38
C ALA A 173 15.78 17.37 5.83
N LYS A 174 15.69 16.26 6.56
CA LYS A 174 16.16 16.15 7.93
C LYS A 174 17.68 16.32 8.04
N GLU A 175 18.44 15.67 7.19
CA GLU A 175 19.91 15.82 7.14
C GLU A 175 20.33 17.26 6.80
N VAL A 176 19.62 17.93 5.87
CA VAL A 176 19.86 19.33 5.54
C VAL A 176 19.58 20.22 6.74
N VAL A 177 18.48 20.00 7.46
CA VAL A 177 18.14 20.74 8.68
C VAL A 177 19.21 20.53 9.75
N ASP A 178 19.63 19.29 10.01
CA ASP A 178 20.66 18.95 10.99
C ASP A 178 22.06 19.52 10.64
N SER A 179 22.27 19.88 9.36
CA SER A 179 23.52 20.49 8.86
C SER A 179 23.53 22.03 8.91
N ILE A 180 22.38 22.66 9.19
CA ILE A 180 22.28 24.12 9.30
C ILE A 180 22.92 24.56 10.64
N PRO A 181 23.63 25.70 10.69
CA PRO A 181 24.11 26.26 11.95
C PRO A 181 22.97 26.54 12.96
N GLU A 182 23.17 26.26 14.25
CA GLU A 182 22.12 26.41 15.29
C GLU A 182 21.51 27.82 15.38
N ASP A 183 22.25 28.87 14.97
CA ASP A 183 21.78 30.26 14.91
C ASP A 183 20.77 30.53 13.78
N LEU A 184 20.64 29.59 12.83
CA LEU A 184 19.68 29.61 11.72
C LEU A 184 18.56 28.55 11.89
N HIS A 185 18.63 27.68 12.89
CA HIS A 185 17.61 26.64 13.15
C HIS A 185 16.22 27.19 13.51
N ILE A 186 16.14 28.42 14.01
CA ILE A 186 14.86 29.05 14.41
C ILE A 186 13.92 29.22 13.21
N ASP A 187 14.45 29.26 11.98
CA ASP A 187 13.67 29.44 10.74
C ASP A 187 13.02 28.15 10.22
N PHE A 188 13.44 26.97 10.69
CA PHE A 188 12.85 25.68 10.30
C PHE A 188 12.15 25.03 11.50
N SER A 189 10.91 25.49 11.78
CA SER A 189 9.99 24.72 12.63
C SER A 189 9.77 23.30 12.07
N GLU A 190 9.31 22.36 12.89
CA GLU A 190 8.96 20.99 12.47
C GLU A 190 8.01 20.99 11.25
N ALA A 191 7.00 21.86 11.26
CA ALA A 191 6.11 22.08 10.13
C ALA A 191 6.81 22.64 8.86
N GLY A 192 7.92 23.37 9.04
CA GLY A 192 8.76 23.87 7.94
C GLY A 192 9.62 22.77 7.31
N VAL A 193 10.09 21.81 8.13
CA VAL A 193 10.81 20.62 7.64
C VAL A 193 9.87 19.73 6.83
N GLU A 194 8.66 19.49 7.34
CA GLU A 194 7.62 18.74 6.64
C GLU A 194 7.25 19.38 5.30
N LEU A 195 7.00 20.70 5.30
CA LEU A 195 6.69 21.45 4.08
C LEU A 195 7.83 21.42 3.05
N PHE A 196 9.09 21.45 3.51
CA PHE A 196 10.26 21.33 2.65
C PHE A 196 10.41 19.92 2.07
N ALA A 197 10.25 18.88 2.90
CA ALA A 197 10.26 17.48 2.46
C ALA A 197 9.17 17.22 1.41
N GLU A 198 7.96 17.73 1.63
CA GLU A 198 6.89 17.65 0.64
C GLU A 198 7.23 18.37 -0.68
N HIS A 199 7.86 19.55 -0.62
CA HIS A 199 8.28 20.27 -1.82
C HIS A 199 9.38 19.54 -2.57
N LEU A 200 10.34 18.96 -1.85
CA LEU A 200 11.44 18.19 -2.41
C LEU A 200 10.93 16.88 -3.02
N ALA A 201 10.04 16.16 -2.34
CA ALA A 201 9.39 14.96 -2.87
C ALA A 201 8.60 15.29 -4.16
N ARG A 202 7.83 16.39 -4.17
CA ARG A 202 7.13 16.87 -5.38
C ARG A 202 8.07 17.31 -6.49
N TYR A 203 9.24 17.86 -6.16
CA TYR A 203 10.25 18.22 -7.14
C TYR A 203 10.85 16.97 -7.77
N LEU A 204 11.37 16.05 -6.95
CA LEU A 204 11.97 14.79 -7.40
C LEU A 204 10.98 13.96 -8.22
N LYS A 205 9.72 13.84 -7.77
CA LYS A 205 8.65 13.18 -8.53
C LYS A 205 8.47 13.77 -9.92
N ARG A 206 8.46 15.11 -10.05
CA ARG A 206 8.35 15.79 -11.34
C ARG A 206 9.58 15.60 -12.22
N GLU A 207 10.77 15.46 -11.65
CA GLU A 207 11.97 15.17 -12.42
C GLU A 207 11.98 13.73 -12.92
N PHE A 208 11.54 12.76 -12.10
CA PHE A 208 11.34 11.37 -12.51
C PHE A 208 10.29 11.21 -13.61
N GLU A 209 9.17 11.96 -13.53
CA GLU A 209 8.12 11.95 -14.57
C GLU A 209 8.59 12.56 -15.91
N LYS A 210 9.68 13.35 -15.93
CA LYS A 210 10.26 13.97 -17.14
C LYS A 210 11.29 13.10 -17.85
N GLU A 211 11.86 12.09 -17.20
CA GLU A 211 12.82 11.21 -17.87
C GLU A 211 12.09 10.42 -18.98
N PRO A 212 12.59 10.47 -20.24
CA PRO A 212 12.02 9.65 -21.29
C PRO A 212 12.26 8.19 -20.94
N ARG A 213 11.17 7.49 -20.62
CA ARG A 213 11.17 6.04 -20.35
C ARG A 213 11.74 5.33 -21.59
N SER A 214 13.01 4.92 -21.53
CA SER A 214 13.74 4.23 -22.62
C SER A 214 13.28 2.79 -22.80
#